data_AF-A0A3B8L2C4-F1
#
_entry.id   AF-A0A3B8L2C4-F1
#
_cell.length_a   1.000
_cell.length_b   1.000
_cell.length_c   1.000
_cell.angle_alpha   90.00
_cell.angle_beta   90.00
_cell.angle_gamma   90.00
#
_symmetry.space_group_name_H-M   'P 1'
#
loop_
_entity.id
_entity.type
_entity.pdbx_description
1 polymer ?
#
loop_
_entity_poly.entity_id
_entity_poly.type
_entity_poly.pdbx_seq_one_letter_code
_entity_poly.pdbx_strand_id
1 'polypeptide(L)'
;VVVADPDASHTVTRGELVVTVIETGTVESSRNTEIKCEIRGGYGGRGGRSTVTWVVPNGTTVKAGDELVKLDTKNIEETVSLGKTDTNRAKAALARTKTDVAIAQVAIDGYLQGEYRSQMTALEKKLAADQRNIRHAKAMLADIELLFARGFANELQVKAAESTVEQAELELNVTDTEMDVLKRLTKKMQLERRKSQLIATRERLAGREAGVVLEQSRLDLAMQEFERCVIKAPQGGLVIYPSTAKWKRTPDITDGASVHNNQVLLLMPDLTQMQVKIRV
;
A
#
# COMPACT_ATOMS: atom_id res chain seq x y z
N VAL A 1 -41.78 14.15 -89.21
CA VAL A 1 -42.70 13.01 -89.06
C VAL A 1 -41.86 11.76 -89.21
N VAL A 2 -41.50 11.10 -88.10
CA VAL A 2 -40.74 9.85 -88.12
C VAL A 2 -41.77 8.72 -88.29
N VAL A 3 -41.65 7.98 -89.38
CA VAL A 3 -42.57 6.92 -89.77
C VAL A 3 -42.27 5.69 -88.91
N ALA A 4 -43.25 5.24 -88.12
CA ALA A 4 -43.20 3.97 -87.41
C ALA A 4 -43.60 2.84 -88.38
N ASP A 5 -42.77 1.81 -88.47
CA ASP A 5 -43.00 0.64 -89.32
C ASP A 5 -44.04 -0.30 -88.64
N PRO A 6 -45.20 -0.59 -89.27
CA PRO A 6 -46.28 -1.38 -88.65
C PRO A 6 -45.99 -2.88 -88.47
N ASP A 7 -44.93 -3.42 -89.09
CA ASP A 7 -44.67 -4.87 -89.19
C ASP A 7 -43.41 -5.38 -88.46
N ALA A 8 -42.83 -4.57 -87.56
CA ALA A 8 -41.70 -5.01 -86.73
C ALA A 8 -42.14 -6.01 -85.64
N SER A 9 -42.34 -7.28 -86.02
CA SER A 9 -42.64 -8.39 -85.09
C SER A 9 -41.38 -9.22 -84.79
N HIS A 10 -41.20 -9.60 -83.51
CA HIS A 10 -40.08 -10.44 -83.06
C HIS A 10 -40.60 -11.72 -82.41
N THR A 11 -39.98 -12.86 -82.73
CA THR A 11 -40.39 -14.18 -82.20
C THR A 11 -39.94 -14.33 -80.75
N VAL A 12 -40.89 -14.30 -79.83
CA VAL A 12 -40.63 -14.45 -78.39
C VAL A 12 -40.45 -15.93 -78.03
N THR A 13 -39.43 -16.25 -77.25
CA THR A 13 -39.18 -17.59 -76.72
C THR A 13 -39.34 -17.60 -75.21
N ARG A 14 -39.89 -18.69 -74.64
CA ARG A 14 -39.92 -18.88 -73.19
C ARG A 14 -38.53 -19.31 -72.73
N GLY A 15 -37.94 -18.55 -71.83
CA GLY A 15 -36.64 -18.82 -71.22
C GLY A 15 -36.54 -18.17 -69.84
N GLU A 16 -35.49 -18.48 -69.11
CA GLU A 16 -35.20 -17.88 -67.81
C GLU A 16 -34.78 -16.41 -68.00
N LEU A 17 -35.53 -15.48 -67.39
CA LEU A 17 -35.20 -14.05 -67.42
C LEU A 17 -34.24 -13.72 -66.28
N VAL A 18 -32.97 -13.50 -66.61
CA VAL A 18 -31.97 -13.04 -65.65
C VAL A 18 -32.16 -11.55 -65.39
N VAL A 19 -32.67 -11.20 -64.21
CA VAL A 19 -32.80 -9.81 -63.75
C VAL A 19 -31.58 -9.45 -62.92
N THR A 20 -30.71 -8.61 -63.45
CA THR A 20 -29.51 -8.13 -62.76
C THR A 20 -29.75 -6.75 -62.18
N VAL A 21 -29.49 -6.58 -60.88
CA VAL A 21 -29.51 -5.27 -60.20
C VAL A 21 -28.06 -4.84 -59.95
N ILE A 22 -27.70 -3.63 -60.38
CA ILE A 22 -26.37 -3.05 -60.15
C ILE A 22 -26.45 -2.22 -58.87
N GLU A 23 -25.84 -2.72 -57.80
CA GLU A 23 -25.75 -2.02 -56.52
C GLU A 23 -24.32 -1.60 -56.20
N THR A 24 -24.17 -0.47 -55.52
CA THR A 24 -22.86 -0.02 -55.01
C THR A 24 -22.58 -0.66 -53.65
N GLY A 25 -21.46 -1.37 -53.54
CA GLY A 25 -21.00 -2.00 -52.30
C GLY A 25 -19.69 -1.41 -51.78
N THR A 26 -19.45 -1.54 -50.47
CA THR A 26 -18.16 -1.20 -49.85
C THR A 26 -17.41 -2.47 -49.48
N VAL A 27 -16.12 -2.52 -49.81
CA VAL A 27 -15.23 -3.62 -49.43
C VAL A 27 -14.76 -3.41 -47.99
N GLU A 28 -15.00 -4.39 -47.11
CA GLU A 28 -14.55 -4.39 -45.72
C GLU A 28 -13.93 -5.76 -45.36
N SER A 29 -13.04 -5.80 -44.37
CA SER A 29 -12.59 -7.09 -43.82
C SER A 29 -13.63 -7.63 -42.84
N SER A 30 -13.88 -8.94 -42.88
CA SER A 30 -14.79 -9.61 -41.94
C SER A 30 -14.19 -9.75 -40.54
N ARG A 31 -12.86 -9.62 -40.41
CA ARG A 31 -12.14 -9.73 -39.13
C ARG A 31 -11.14 -8.59 -38.96
N ASN A 32 -11.39 -7.73 -37.98
CA ASN A 32 -10.51 -6.62 -37.64
C ASN A 32 -9.92 -6.80 -36.25
N THR A 33 -8.62 -6.58 -36.11
CA THR A 33 -7.98 -6.47 -34.80
C THR A 33 -8.01 -5.02 -34.36
N GLU A 34 -8.64 -4.75 -33.22
CA GLU A 34 -8.75 -3.39 -32.67
C GLU A 34 -7.54 -3.05 -31.81
N ILE A 35 -6.84 -1.97 -32.14
CA ILE A 35 -5.77 -1.41 -31.33
C ILE A 35 -6.37 -0.35 -30.42
N LYS A 36 -6.33 -0.56 -29.10
CA LYS A 36 -6.99 0.29 -28.10
C LYS A 36 -5.99 1.05 -27.25
N CYS A 37 -6.42 2.20 -26.73
CA CYS A 37 -5.74 2.90 -25.66
C CYS A 37 -5.95 2.15 -24.33
N GLU A 38 -4.88 1.58 -23.76
CA GLU A 38 -4.96 0.82 -22.50
C GLU A 38 -4.51 1.60 -21.26
N ILE A 39 -4.25 2.91 -21.42
CA ILE A 39 -3.89 3.79 -20.30
C ILE A 39 -5.13 4.52 -19.77
N ARG A 40 -5.23 4.64 -18.44
CA ARG A 40 -6.37 5.32 -17.80
C ARG A 40 -6.40 6.82 -18.09
N GLY A 41 -5.22 7.41 -18.30
CA GLY A 41 -5.04 8.85 -18.45
C GLY A 41 -5.27 9.61 -17.14
N GLY A 42 -4.86 10.88 -17.12
CA GLY A 42 -4.97 11.76 -15.95
C GLY A 42 -3.92 11.50 -14.86
N TYR A 43 -3.71 12.50 -14.01
CA TYR A 43 -2.74 12.43 -12.91
C TYR A 43 -3.20 11.46 -11.81
N GLY A 44 -2.33 10.53 -11.40
CA GLY A 44 -2.62 9.56 -10.35
C GLY A 44 -3.71 8.53 -10.71
N GLY A 45 -3.91 8.24 -11.99
CA GLY A 45 -4.82 7.19 -12.46
C GLY A 45 -6.32 7.49 -12.24
N ARG A 46 -6.69 8.74 -11.96
CA ARG A 46 -8.09 9.16 -11.73
C ARG A 46 -8.94 9.29 -13.00
N GLY A 47 -8.55 8.62 -14.07
CA GLY A 47 -9.17 8.76 -15.38
C GLY A 47 -8.88 10.14 -15.97
N GLY A 48 -8.65 10.16 -17.27
CA GLY A 48 -8.38 11.40 -17.97
C GLY A 48 -8.20 11.17 -19.44
N ARG A 49 -7.86 12.24 -20.15
CA ARG A 49 -7.48 12.14 -21.54
C ARG A 49 -5.97 12.17 -21.65
N SER A 50 -5.43 11.30 -22.48
CA SER A 50 -4.04 11.30 -22.88
C SER A 50 -3.92 11.94 -24.25
N THR A 51 -2.85 12.68 -24.49
CA THR A 51 -2.63 13.33 -25.78
C THR A 51 -1.79 12.42 -26.65
N VAL A 52 -2.17 12.25 -27.91
CA VAL A 52 -1.37 11.55 -28.92
C VAL A 52 -0.28 12.50 -29.37
N THR A 53 0.99 12.08 -29.27
CA THR A 53 2.15 12.83 -29.75
C THR A 53 2.58 12.36 -31.14
N TRP A 54 2.31 11.11 -31.47
CA TRP A 54 2.65 10.57 -32.78
C TRP A 54 1.77 9.35 -33.11
N VAL A 55 1.45 9.20 -34.39
CA VAL A 55 0.67 8.07 -34.91
C VAL A 55 1.16 7.72 -36.32
N VAL A 56 1.16 6.42 -36.64
CA VAL A 56 1.50 5.92 -37.97
C VAL A 56 0.50 6.39 -39.03
N PRO A 57 0.92 6.75 -40.25
CA PRO A 57 -0.02 7.15 -41.30
C PRO A 57 -1.05 6.06 -41.65
N ASN A 58 -2.25 6.49 -42.04
CA ASN A 58 -3.31 5.58 -42.49
C ASN A 58 -2.87 4.79 -43.74
N GLY A 59 -3.15 3.48 -43.76
CA GLY A 59 -2.77 2.60 -44.87
C GLY A 59 -1.32 2.11 -44.84
N THR A 60 -0.59 2.34 -43.74
CA THR A 60 0.78 1.85 -43.58
C THR A 60 0.79 0.35 -43.31
N THR A 61 1.70 -0.39 -43.95
CA THR A 61 1.94 -1.80 -43.64
C THR A 61 3.05 -1.90 -42.61
N VAL A 62 2.79 -2.59 -41.50
CA VAL A 62 3.70 -2.73 -40.35
C VAL A 62 4.04 -4.19 -40.09
N LYS A 63 5.13 -4.43 -39.36
CA LYS A 63 5.49 -5.74 -38.81
C LYS A 63 5.02 -5.85 -37.36
N ALA A 64 4.95 -7.08 -36.85
CA ALA A 64 4.68 -7.31 -35.45
C ALA A 64 5.76 -6.64 -34.58
N GLY A 65 5.33 -5.88 -33.58
CA GLY A 65 6.20 -5.12 -32.66
C GLY A 65 6.52 -3.69 -33.10
N ASP A 66 6.17 -3.28 -34.32
CA ASP A 66 6.37 -1.90 -34.78
C ASP A 66 5.51 -0.91 -33.98
N GLU A 67 6.04 0.28 -33.73
CA GLU A 67 5.35 1.34 -33.00
C GLU A 67 4.23 1.94 -33.85
N LEU A 68 3.02 2.03 -33.30
CA LEU A 68 1.83 2.52 -33.97
C LEU A 68 1.39 3.89 -33.47
N VAL A 69 1.41 4.08 -32.14
CA VAL A 69 0.97 5.30 -31.48
C VAL A 69 1.88 5.59 -30.30
N LYS A 70 2.25 6.86 -30.13
CA LYS A 70 2.92 7.36 -28.92
C LYS A 70 2.01 8.38 -28.24
N LEU A 71 1.80 8.17 -26.95
CA LEU A 71 1.02 9.04 -26.09
C LEU A 71 1.97 9.90 -25.23
N ASP A 72 1.54 11.10 -24.86
CA ASP A 72 2.27 11.99 -23.98
C ASP A 72 2.56 11.28 -22.64
N THR A 73 3.85 11.18 -22.31
CA THR A 73 4.33 10.47 -21.14
C THR A 73 4.44 11.36 -19.91
N LYS A 74 4.42 12.70 -20.06
CA LYS A 74 4.79 13.63 -18.99
C LYS A 74 4.04 13.40 -17.68
N ASN A 75 2.71 13.27 -17.75
CA ASN A 75 1.87 13.04 -16.56
C ASN A 75 2.09 11.66 -15.93
N ILE A 76 2.42 10.66 -16.75
CA ILE A 76 2.65 9.28 -16.30
C ILE A 76 4.04 9.16 -15.68
N GLU A 77 5.07 9.78 -16.25
CA GLU A 77 6.41 9.88 -15.68
C GLU A 77 6.40 10.55 -14.31
N GLU A 78 5.62 11.61 -14.16
CA GLU A 78 5.42 12.27 -12.86
C GLU A 78 4.74 11.31 -11.87
N THR A 79 3.71 10.59 -12.30
CA THR A 79 3.02 9.59 -11.47
C THR A 79 3.96 8.46 -11.04
N VAL A 80 4.82 7.96 -11.93
CA VAL A 80 5.85 6.96 -11.62
C VAL A 80 6.88 7.52 -10.64
N SER A 81 7.32 8.76 -10.83
CA SER A 81 8.31 9.42 -9.97
C SER A 81 7.77 9.64 -8.55
N LEU A 82 6.51 10.04 -8.42
CA LEU A 82 5.83 10.16 -7.14
C LEU A 82 5.62 8.79 -6.50
N GLY A 83 5.15 7.79 -7.26
CA GLY A 83 5.00 6.41 -6.78
C GLY A 83 6.30 5.82 -6.24
N LYS A 84 7.44 6.09 -6.87
CA LYS A 84 8.78 5.72 -6.37
C LYS A 84 9.08 6.42 -5.04
N THR A 85 8.81 7.71 -4.94
CA THR A 85 9.04 8.52 -3.74
C THR A 85 8.19 8.02 -2.58
N ASP A 86 6.90 7.78 -2.81
CA ASP A 86 5.96 7.30 -1.80
C ASP A 86 6.29 5.87 -1.35
N THR A 87 6.65 4.99 -2.28
CA THR A 87 7.14 3.64 -1.97
C THR A 87 8.40 3.69 -1.11
N ASN A 88 9.37 4.55 -1.44
CA ASN A 88 10.59 4.71 -0.66
C ASN A 88 10.29 5.27 0.74
N ARG A 89 9.37 6.22 0.85
CA ARG A 89 8.92 6.78 2.13
C ARG A 89 8.23 5.71 2.99
N ALA A 90 7.37 4.89 2.38
CA ALA A 90 6.70 3.78 3.06
C ALA A 90 7.72 2.73 3.54
N LYS A 91 8.70 2.36 2.71
CA LYS A 91 9.80 1.44 3.07
C LYS A 91 10.65 1.98 4.22
N ALA A 92 10.98 3.27 4.21
CA ALA A 92 11.71 3.92 5.30
C ALA A 92 10.90 3.92 6.61
N ALA A 93 9.60 4.22 6.54
CA ALA A 93 8.71 4.16 7.70
C ALA A 93 8.56 2.73 8.25
N LEU A 94 8.51 1.73 7.38
CA LEU A 94 8.51 0.32 7.75
C LEU A 94 9.80 -0.05 8.48
N ALA A 95 10.96 0.31 7.93
CA ALA A 95 12.25 0.06 8.54
C ALA A 95 12.37 0.67 9.95
N ARG A 96 11.94 1.93 10.12
CA ARG A 96 11.86 2.58 11.44
C ARG A 96 10.96 1.80 12.41
N THR A 97 9.78 1.41 11.95
CA THR A 97 8.81 0.67 12.78
C THR A 97 9.35 -0.71 13.18
N LYS A 98 10.12 -1.38 12.31
CA LYS A 98 10.82 -2.64 12.68
C LYS A 98 11.82 -2.41 13.81
N THR A 99 12.60 -1.34 13.73
CA THR A 99 13.50 -0.94 14.82
C THR A 99 12.73 -0.62 16.10
N ASP A 100 11.60 0.08 16.01
CA ASP A 100 10.76 0.41 17.17
C ASP A 100 10.24 -0.86 17.87
N VAL A 101 9.86 -1.90 17.12
CA VAL A 101 9.48 -3.20 17.69
C VAL A 101 10.67 -3.84 18.43
N ALA A 102 11.87 -3.80 17.85
CA ALA A 102 13.07 -4.32 18.49
C ALA A 102 13.39 -3.56 19.79
N ILE A 103 13.29 -2.23 19.77
CA ILE A 103 13.47 -1.38 20.96
C ILE A 103 12.43 -1.71 22.03
N ALA A 104 11.15 -1.85 21.64
CA ALA A 104 10.08 -2.20 22.58
C ALA A 104 10.28 -3.59 23.20
N GLN A 105 10.83 -4.54 22.46
CA GLN A 105 11.18 -5.86 22.97
C GLN A 105 12.32 -5.77 23.99
N VAL A 106 13.42 -5.08 23.63
CA VAL A 106 14.56 -4.86 24.53
C VAL A 106 14.16 -4.09 25.78
N ALA A 107 13.20 -3.17 25.70
CA ALA A 107 12.71 -2.41 26.85
C ALA A 107 12.05 -3.30 27.93
N ILE A 108 11.46 -4.43 27.54
CA ILE A 108 10.90 -5.41 28.50
C ILE A 108 12.05 -6.08 29.26
N ASP A 109 13.05 -6.57 28.53
CA ASP A 109 14.19 -7.26 29.12
C ASP A 109 15.05 -6.30 29.96
N GLY A 110 15.29 -5.08 29.47
CA GLY A 110 15.99 -4.02 30.19
C GLY A 110 15.30 -3.60 31.49
N TYR A 111 13.97 -3.60 31.51
CA TYR A 111 13.22 -3.39 32.75
C TYR A 111 13.46 -4.53 33.75
N LEU A 112 13.32 -5.78 33.31
CA LEU A 112 13.43 -6.95 34.19
C LEU A 112 14.85 -7.16 34.72
N GLN A 113 15.85 -7.07 33.84
CA GLN A 113 17.24 -7.40 34.15
C GLN A 113 18.00 -6.20 34.72
N GLY A 114 17.62 -4.98 34.34
CA GLY A 114 18.28 -3.74 34.79
C GLY A 114 17.50 -3.06 35.90
N GLU A 115 16.44 -2.33 35.51
CA GLU A 115 15.73 -1.41 36.41
C GLU A 115 15.14 -2.11 37.64
N TYR A 116 14.33 -3.15 37.43
CA TYR A 116 13.69 -3.92 38.50
C TYR A 116 14.71 -4.60 39.41
N ARG A 117 15.77 -5.19 38.83
CA ARG A 117 16.82 -5.85 39.59
C ARG A 117 17.60 -4.86 40.46
N SER A 118 17.91 -3.68 39.93
CA SER A 118 18.58 -2.62 40.67
C SER A 118 17.72 -2.13 41.84
N GLN A 119 16.43 -1.85 41.59
CA GLN A 119 15.47 -1.45 42.63
C GLN A 119 15.33 -2.53 43.72
N MET A 120 15.22 -3.81 43.32
CA MET A 120 15.15 -4.93 44.26
C MET A 120 16.41 -5.03 45.12
N THR A 121 17.59 -4.94 44.49
CA THR A 121 18.88 -5.03 45.20
C THR A 121 19.05 -3.88 46.20
N ALA A 122 18.57 -2.68 45.86
CA ALA A 122 18.59 -1.53 46.77
C ALA A 122 17.69 -1.77 48.00
N LEU A 123 16.48 -2.29 47.80
CA LEU A 123 15.58 -2.62 48.90
C LEU A 123 16.10 -3.80 49.74
N GLU A 124 16.70 -4.82 49.13
CA GLU A 124 17.33 -5.94 49.86
C GLU A 124 18.48 -5.46 50.75
N LYS A 125 19.29 -4.51 50.28
CA LYS A 125 20.35 -3.89 51.10
C LYS A 125 19.76 -3.10 52.27
N LYS A 126 18.69 -2.35 52.04
CA LYS A 126 17.96 -1.59 53.08
C LYS A 126 17.36 -2.53 54.11
N LEU A 127 16.66 -3.58 53.67
CA LEU A 127 16.09 -4.62 54.53
C LEU A 127 17.17 -5.24 55.44
N ALA A 128 18.32 -5.59 54.88
CA ALA A 128 19.43 -6.13 55.66
C ALA A 128 19.98 -5.13 56.69
N ALA A 129 19.94 -3.82 56.41
CA ALA A 129 20.32 -2.77 57.35
C ALA A 129 19.27 -2.61 58.46
N ASP A 130 17.99 -2.53 58.12
CA ASP A 130 16.89 -2.37 59.08
C ASP A 130 16.83 -3.58 60.03
N GLN A 131 17.05 -4.80 59.50
CA GLN A 131 17.18 -6.01 60.32
C GLN A 131 18.37 -5.95 61.29
N ARG A 132 19.50 -5.34 60.89
CA ARG A 132 20.63 -5.12 61.81
C ARG A 132 20.27 -4.08 62.87
N ASN A 133 19.59 -3.00 62.49
CA ASN A 133 19.18 -1.92 63.38
C ASN A 133 18.22 -2.43 64.47
N ILE A 134 17.22 -3.25 64.10
CA ILE A 134 16.32 -3.89 65.08
C ILE A 134 17.09 -4.79 66.03
N ARG A 135 18.00 -5.64 65.52
CA ARG A 135 18.81 -6.51 66.39
C ARG A 135 19.64 -5.70 67.39
N HIS A 136 20.24 -4.60 66.93
CA HIS A 136 21.00 -3.69 67.77
C HIS A 136 20.11 -3.00 68.82
N ALA A 137 18.97 -2.44 68.41
CA ALA A 137 18.02 -1.77 69.30
C ALA A 137 17.48 -2.74 70.38
N LYS A 138 17.15 -3.98 70.01
CA LYS A 138 16.70 -5.02 70.95
C LYS A 138 17.78 -5.41 71.95
N ALA A 139 19.03 -5.53 71.51
CA ALA A 139 20.15 -5.80 72.41
C ALA A 139 20.35 -4.65 73.41
N MET A 140 20.29 -3.40 72.94
CA MET A 140 20.42 -2.21 73.78
C MET A 140 19.28 -2.09 74.79
N LEU A 141 18.04 -2.40 74.40
CA LEU A 141 16.90 -2.47 75.31
C LEU A 141 17.14 -3.51 76.41
N ALA A 142 17.55 -4.72 76.05
CA ALA A 142 17.83 -5.79 77.02
C ALA A 142 18.93 -5.40 78.02
N ASP A 143 19.98 -4.71 77.57
CA ASP A 143 21.04 -4.20 78.44
C ASP A 143 20.52 -3.12 79.42
N ILE A 144 19.68 -2.19 78.94
CA ILE A 144 19.09 -1.12 79.76
C ILE A 144 18.09 -1.69 80.77
N GLU A 145 17.28 -2.68 80.39
CA GLU A 145 16.38 -3.40 81.30
C GLU A 145 17.15 -4.09 82.43
N LEU A 146 18.30 -4.71 82.12
CA LEU A 146 19.17 -5.32 83.13
C LEU A 146 19.75 -4.28 84.11
N LEU A 147 20.15 -3.11 83.61
CA LEU A 147 20.65 -2.01 84.45
C LEU A 147 19.55 -1.41 85.32
N PHE A 148 18.33 -1.30 84.79
CA PHE A 148 17.15 -0.85 85.53
C PHE A 148 16.84 -1.81 86.69
N ALA A 149 16.84 -3.12 86.43
CA ALA A 149 16.64 -4.15 87.46
C ALA A 149 17.70 -4.10 88.58
N ARG A 150 18.92 -3.63 88.27
CA ARG A 150 20.01 -3.44 89.24
C ARG A 150 20.00 -2.05 89.90
N GLY A 151 19.05 -1.17 89.55
CA GLY A 151 18.90 0.18 90.10
C GLY A 151 19.83 1.24 89.50
N PHE A 152 20.54 0.93 88.42
CA PHE A 152 21.49 1.86 87.76
C PHE A 152 20.88 2.65 86.60
N ALA A 153 19.67 2.30 86.14
CA ALA A 153 18.93 3.03 85.12
C ALA A 153 17.55 3.46 85.65
N ASN A 154 16.92 4.45 84.99
CA ASN A 154 15.59 4.95 85.35
C ASN A 154 14.52 4.56 84.31
N GLU A 155 13.24 4.74 84.66
CA GLU A 155 12.11 4.35 83.80
C GLU A 155 12.09 5.13 82.46
N LEU A 156 12.54 6.39 82.47
CA LEU A 156 12.65 7.21 81.26
C LEU A 156 13.65 6.62 80.26
N GLN A 157 14.77 6.05 80.73
CA GLN A 157 15.77 5.40 79.89
C GLN A 157 15.24 4.11 79.26
N VAL A 158 14.45 3.31 80.01
CA VAL A 158 13.79 2.11 79.47
C VAL A 158 12.80 2.51 78.37
N LYS A 159 11.90 3.45 78.64
CA LYS A 159 10.92 3.94 77.65
C LYS A 159 11.56 4.52 76.38
N ALA A 160 12.68 5.22 76.53
CA ALA A 160 13.44 5.72 75.38
C ALA A 160 14.02 4.58 74.52
N ALA A 161 14.54 3.52 75.16
CA ALA A 161 15.04 2.33 74.47
C ALA A 161 13.90 1.54 73.79
N GLU A 162 12.75 1.38 74.46
CA GLU A 162 11.54 0.77 73.88
C GLU A 162 11.10 1.54 72.62
N SER A 163 11.04 2.87 72.71
CA SER A 163 10.68 3.73 71.58
C SER A 163 11.65 3.58 70.41
N THR A 164 12.94 3.34 70.69
CA THR A 164 13.97 3.10 69.67
C THR A 164 13.76 1.75 68.97
N VAL A 165 13.36 0.71 69.71
CA VAL A 165 12.99 -0.59 69.12
C VAL A 165 11.76 -0.44 68.24
N GLU A 166 10.72 0.25 68.72
CA GLU A 166 9.49 0.48 67.96
C GLU A 166 9.76 1.24 66.65
N GLN A 167 10.59 2.29 66.70
CA GLN A 167 11.02 3.02 65.49
C GLN A 167 11.72 2.10 64.48
N ALA A 168 12.66 1.27 64.95
CA ALA A 168 13.37 0.34 64.07
C ALA A 168 12.44 -0.73 63.47
N GLU A 169 11.44 -1.21 64.23
CA GLU A 169 10.41 -2.14 63.74
C GLU A 169 9.50 -1.51 62.68
N LEU A 170 9.10 -0.25 62.89
CA LEU A 170 8.34 0.52 61.89
C LEU A 170 9.15 0.71 60.59
N GLU A 171 10.43 1.05 60.68
CA GLU A 171 11.31 1.18 59.52
C GLU A 171 11.42 -0.13 58.73
N LEU A 172 11.60 -1.27 59.40
CA LEU A 172 11.61 -2.57 58.73
C LEU A 172 10.29 -2.88 58.04
N ASN A 173 9.16 -2.60 58.70
CA ASN A 173 7.83 -2.80 58.11
C ASN A 173 7.63 -1.94 56.86
N VAL A 174 8.11 -0.69 56.87
CA VAL A 174 8.08 0.17 55.68
C VAL A 174 8.90 -0.47 54.56
N THR A 175 10.11 -0.95 54.83
CA THR A 175 10.94 -1.59 53.79
C THR A 175 10.31 -2.88 53.25
N ASP A 176 9.69 -3.71 54.10
CA ASP A 176 9.02 -4.94 53.65
C ASP A 176 7.79 -4.63 52.78
N THR A 177 7.00 -3.62 53.16
CA THR A 177 5.86 -3.15 52.36
C THR A 177 6.31 -2.56 51.02
N GLU A 178 7.40 -1.77 50.98
CA GLU A 178 8.02 -1.28 49.74
C GLU A 178 8.42 -2.44 48.82
N MET A 179 9.00 -3.51 49.38
CA MET A 179 9.38 -4.71 48.64
C MET A 179 8.17 -5.46 48.08
N ASP A 180 7.10 -5.65 48.86
CA ASP A 180 5.88 -6.29 48.37
C ASP A 180 5.22 -5.47 47.25
N VAL A 181 5.07 -4.16 47.44
CA VAL A 181 4.53 -3.25 46.41
C VAL A 181 5.34 -3.35 45.13
N LEU A 182 6.68 -3.34 45.23
CA LEU A 182 7.56 -3.47 44.06
C LEU A 182 7.37 -4.82 43.34
N LYS A 183 7.29 -5.93 44.09
CA LYS A 183 7.15 -7.29 43.52
C LYS A 183 5.77 -7.54 42.92
N ARG A 184 4.72 -7.23 43.67
CA ARG A 184 3.35 -7.64 43.35
C ARG A 184 2.65 -6.67 42.42
N LEU A 185 2.84 -5.37 42.60
CA LEU A 185 2.10 -4.34 41.89
C LEU A 185 2.97 -3.67 40.82
N THR A 186 4.07 -3.03 41.23
CA THR A 186 4.90 -2.20 40.33
C THR A 186 5.47 -3.03 39.18
N LYS A 187 6.05 -4.20 39.48
CA LYS A 187 6.57 -5.12 38.45
C LYS A 187 5.50 -5.50 37.43
N LYS A 188 4.34 -5.95 37.90
CA LYS A 188 3.25 -6.42 37.04
C LYS A 188 2.72 -5.30 36.16
N MET A 189 2.44 -4.13 36.75
CA MET A 189 1.94 -2.95 36.03
C MET A 189 2.92 -2.49 34.95
N GLN A 190 4.21 -2.36 35.29
CA GLN A 190 5.24 -1.89 34.37
C GLN A 190 5.50 -2.87 33.22
N LEU A 191 5.40 -4.17 33.49
CA LEU A 191 5.57 -5.23 32.52
C LEU A 191 4.38 -5.28 31.54
N GLU A 192 3.16 -5.22 32.05
CA GLU A 192 1.95 -5.17 31.20
C GLU A 192 1.90 -3.90 30.35
N ARG A 193 2.29 -2.74 30.90
CA ARG A 193 2.40 -1.50 30.12
C ARG A 193 3.38 -1.64 28.94
N ARG A 194 4.56 -2.21 29.16
CA ARG A 194 5.58 -2.41 28.11
C ARG A 194 5.15 -3.47 27.09
N LYS A 195 4.51 -4.56 27.53
CA LYS A 195 3.90 -5.55 26.64
C LYS A 195 2.83 -4.94 25.75
N SER A 196 1.93 -4.15 26.33
CA SER A 196 0.88 -3.45 25.58
C SER A 196 1.49 -2.53 24.52
N GLN A 197 2.54 -1.79 24.88
CA GLN A 197 3.28 -0.96 23.91
C GLN A 197 3.91 -1.79 22.79
N LEU A 198 4.51 -2.95 23.11
CA LEU A 198 5.07 -3.86 22.11
C LEU A 198 3.98 -4.37 21.15
N ILE A 199 2.82 -4.79 21.67
CA ILE A 199 1.68 -5.25 20.88
C ILE A 199 1.21 -4.13 19.95
N ALA A 200 0.95 -2.93 20.47
CA ALA A 200 0.54 -1.78 19.66
C ALA A 200 1.56 -1.43 18.56
N THR A 201 2.85 -1.60 18.84
CA THR A 201 3.92 -1.34 17.86
C THR A 201 3.99 -2.46 16.80
N ARG A 202 3.70 -3.72 17.17
CA ARG A 202 3.56 -4.84 16.22
C ARG A 202 2.36 -4.68 15.29
N GLU A 203 1.21 -4.24 15.82
CA GLU A 203 0.04 -3.93 14.97
C GLU A 203 0.35 -2.79 13.99
N ARG A 204 1.07 -1.76 14.46
CA ARG A 204 1.57 -0.70 13.58
C ARG A 204 2.52 -1.24 12.51
N LEU A 205 3.39 -2.18 12.85
CA LEU A 205 4.29 -2.83 11.89
C LEU A 205 3.50 -3.52 10.78
N ALA A 206 2.51 -4.35 11.13
CA ALA A 206 1.65 -5.03 10.17
C ALA A 206 0.95 -4.03 9.23
N GLY A 207 0.42 -2.93 9.79
CA GLY A 207 -0.17 -1.85 8.99
C GLY A 207 0.82 -1.18 8.03
N ARG A 208 2.09 -1.00 8.44
CA ARG A 208 3.15 -0.45 7.57
C ARG A 208 3.54 -1.43 6.47
N GLU A 209 3.59 -2.73 6.76
CA GLU A 209 3.87 -3.76 5.75
C GLU A 209 2.79 -3.78 4.66
N ALA A 210 1.52 -3.79 5.05
CA ALA A 210 0.40 -3.67 4.13
C ALA A 210 0.46 -2.37 3.30
N GLY A 211 0.83 -1.26 3.95
CA GLY A 211 1.03 0.03 3.26
C GLY A 211 2.11 -0.02 2.19
N VAL A 212 3.25 -0.66 2.45
CA VAL A 212 4.32 -0.83 1.45
C VAL A 212 3.84 -1.66 0.26
N VAL A 213 3.11 -2.75 0.51
CA VAL A 213 2.55 -3.59 -0.56
C VAL A 213 1.59 -2.78 -1.44
N LEU A 214 0.73 -1.96 -0.82
CA LEU A 214 -0.20 -1.10 -1.56
C LEU A 214 0.53 -0.08 -2.44
N GLU A 215 1.50 0.66 -1.90
CA GLU A 215 2.24 1.66 -2.70
C GLU A 215 3.07 1.01 -3.80
N GLN A 216 3.65 -0.16 -3.55
CA GLN A 216 4.36 -0.93 -4.59
C GLN A 216 3.40 -1.34 -5.71
N SER A 217 2.20 -1.83 -5.38
CA SER A 217 1.20 -2.20 -6.41
C SER A 217 0.76 -1.02 -7.27
N ARG A 218 0.66 0.18 -6.68
CA ARG A 218 0.36 1.42 -7.42
C ARG A 218 1.51 1.83 -8.32
N LEU A 219 2.75 1.72 -7.85
CA LEU A 219 3.94 1.98 -8.65
C LEU A 219 4.04 1.01 -9.84
N ASP A 220 3.82 -0.29 -9.61
CA ASP A 220 3.88 -1.31 -10.65
C ASP A 220 2.83 -1.04 -11.74
N LEU A 221 1.61 -0.66 -11.33
CA LEU A 221 0.57 -0.24 -12.27
C LEU A 221 0.98 1.01 -13.07
N ALA A 222 1.53 2.03 -12.43
CA ALA A 222 1.99 3.24 -13.11
C ALA A 222 3.13 2.95 -14.11
N MET A 223 4.01 2.01 -13.78
CA MET A 223 5.06 1.53 -14.69
C MET A 223 4.47 0.79 -15.89
N GLN A 224 3.48 -0.07 -15.68
CA GLN A 224 2.77 -0.73 -16.79
C GLN A 224 2.06 0.28 -17.69
N GLU A 225 1.44 1.32 -17.12
CA GLU A 225 0.83 2.40 -17.90
C GLU A 225 1.87 3.20 -18.70
N PHE A 226 3.05 3.43 -18.12
CA PHE A 226 4.16 4.08 -18.83
C PHE A 226 4.63 3.26 -20.03
N GLU A 227 4.76 1.93 -19.89
CA GLU A 227 5.09 1.04 -21.01
C GLU A 227 4.01 1.06 -22.11
N ARG A 228 2.73 1.16 -21.70
CA ARG A 228 1.57 1.25 -22.61
C ARG A 228 1.39 2.61 -23.29
N CYS A 229 2.18 3.63 -22.93
CA CYS A 229 2.20 4.89 -23.67
C CYS A 229 2.73 4.71 -25.11
N VAL A 230 3.51 3.65 -25.36
CA VAL A 230 3.96 3.25 -26.69
C VAL A 230 3.17 2.02 -27.13
N ILE A 231 2.20 2.24 -28.02
CA ILE A 231 1.34 1.17 -28.52
C ILE A 231 2.02 0.53 -29.72
N LYS A 232 2.23 -0.78 -29.65
CA LYS A 232 2.91 -1.58 -30.69
C LYS A 232 1.93 -2.49 -31.43
N ALA A 233 2.29 -2.85 -32.66
CA ALA A 233 1.49 -3.74 -33.50
C ALA A 233 1.53 -5.19 -32.96
N PRO A 234 0.38 -5.83 -32.68
CA PRO A 234 0.34 -7.21 -32.19
C PRO A 234 0.71 -8.23 -33.28
N GLN A 235 0.51 -7.86 -34.55
CA GLN A 235 0.81 -8.68 -35.73
C GLN A 235 1.24 -7.80 -36.89
N GLY A 236 1.82 -8.39 -37.93
CA GLY A 236 2.09 -7.67 -39.17
C GLY A 236 0.82 -7.52 -40.02
N GLY A 237 0.70 -6.42 -40.77
CA GLY A 237 -0.45 -6.20 -41.65
C GLY A 237 -0.68 -4.73 -41.96
N LEU A 238 -1.77 -4.46 -42.67
CA LEU A 238 -2.22 -3.11 -42.98
C LEU A 238 -2.82 -2.48 -41.72
N VAL A 239 -2.46 -1.23 -41.44
CA VAL A 239 -3.04 -0.42 -40.37
C VAL A 239 -3.93 0.63 -40.99
N ILE A 240 -5.20 0.65 -40.58
CA ILE A 240 -6.18 1.63 -41.03
C ILE A 240 -6.76 2.38 -39.85
N TYR A 241 -7.23 3.60 -40.13
CA TYR A 241 -7.95 4.38 -39.14
C TYR A 241 -9.39 3.89 -39.06
N PRO A 242 -10.01 3.83 -37.87
CA PRO A 242 -11.39 3.43 -37.74
C PRO A 242 -12.28 4.36 -38.56
N SER A 243 -13.13 3.81 -39.44
CA SER A 243 -13.97 4.65 -40.32
C SER A 243 -14.86 5.54 -39.46
N THR A 244 -14.75 6.85 -39.65
CA THR A 244 -15.59 7.82 -38.96
C THR A 244 -17.04 7.61 -39.44
N ALA A 245 -17.90 7.20 -38.52
CA ALA A 245 -19.33 7.27 -38.76
C ALA A 245 -19.66 8.75 -39.08
N LYS A 246 -20.35 9.05 -40.19
CA LYS A 246 -20.72 10.41 -40.69
C LYS A 246 -21.32 11.40 -39.66
N TRP A 247 -21.64 10.93 -38.46
CA TRP A 247 -22.38 11.55 -37.38
C TRP A 247 -21.57 11.65 -36.08
N LYS A 248 -20.34 11.11 -36.04
CA LYS A 248 -19.43 11.21 -34.89
C LYS A 248 -18.46 12.40 -35.03
N ARG A 249 -18.47 13.29 -34.03
CA ARG A 249 -17.37 14.23 -33.72
C ARG A 249 -16.21 13.49 -33.02
N THR A 250 -15.72 12.41 -33.60
CA THR A 250 -14.48 11.78 -33.12
C THR A 250 -13.34 12.41 -33.94
N PRO A 251 -12.39 13.12 -33.32
CA PRO A 251 -11.23 13.62 -34.06
C PRO A 251 -10.53 12.44 -34.71
N ASP A 252 -10.10 12.61 -35.97
CA ASP A 252 -9.10 11.72 -36.56
C ASP A 252 -7.94 11.63 -35.57
N ILE A 253 -7.41 10.43 -35.36
CA ILE A 253 -6.26 10.27 -34.48
C ILE A 253 -5.09 10.91 -35.21
N THR A 254 -4.83 12.15 -34.82
CA THR A 254 -3.76 13.00 -35.32
C THR A 254 -2.88 13.39 -34.16
N ASP A 255 -1.70 13.90 -34.47
CA ASP A 255 -0.87 14.57 -33.47
C ASP A 255 -1.68 15.65 -32.74
N GLY A 256 -1.54 15.69 -31.42
CA GLY A 256 -2.29 16.56 -30.51
C GLY A 256 -3.71 16.09 -30.14
N ALA A 257 -4.20 14.98 -30.70
CA ALA A 257 -5.55 14.48 -30.39
C ALA A 257 -5.64 13.90 -28.96
N SER A 258 -6.78 14.11 -28.33
CA SER A 258 -7.03 13.67 -26.95
C SER A 258 -7.80 12.35 -26.94
N VAL A 259 -7.22 11.29 -26.36
CA VAL A 259 -7.76 9.94 -26.31
C VAL A 259 -8.06 9.48 -24.89
N HIS A 260 -9.03 8.61 -24.70
CA HIS A 260 -9.39 8.05 -23.39
C HIS A 260 -9.16 6.54 -23.33
N ASN A 261 -9.19 5.98 -22.11
CA ASN A 261 -9.09 4.54 -21.89
C ASN A 261 -10.16 3.77 -22.71
N ASN A 262 -9.77 2.62 -23.25
CA ASN A 262 -10.56 1.72 -24.09
C ASN A 262 -11.08 2.35 -25.39
N GLN A 263 -10.60 3.53 -25.77
CA GLN A 263 -10.86 4.09 -27.09
C GLN A 263 -10.12 3.27 -28.15
N VAL A 264 -10.83 2.82 -29.18
CA VAL A 264 -10.22 2.20 -30.37
C VAL A 264 -9.47 3.28 -31.13
N LEU A 265 -8.18 3.07 -31.31
CA LEU A 265 -7.29 3.98 -31.98
C LEU A 265 -7.06 3.59 -33.44
N LEU A 266 -6.71 2.34 -33.68
CA LEU A 266 -6.39 1.85 -35.02
C LEU A 266 -7.08 0.50 -35.24
N LEU A 267 -7.30 0.15 -36.50
CA LEU A 267 -7.78 -1.16 -36.90
C LEU A 267 -6.72 -1.83 -37.78
N MET A 268 -6.51 -3.13 -37.56
CA MET A 268 -5.71 -3.95 -38.45
C MET A 268 -6.64 -5.00 -39.09
N PRO A 269 -7.14 -4.74 -40.32
CA PRO A 269 -7.98 -5.69 -41.04
C PRO A 269 -7.19 -6.92 -41.47
N ASP A 270 -7.82 -8.08 -41.38
CA ASP A 270 -7.30 -9.30 -41.98
C ASP A 270 -7.60 -9.29 -43.48
N LEU A 271 -6.56 -9.04 -44.29
CA LEU A 271 -6.66 -8.99 -45.74
C LEU A 271 -6.95 -10.35 -46.38
N THR A 272 -6.83 -11.46 -45.64
CA THR A 272 -7.19 -12.79 -46.14
C THR A 272 -8.69 -13.05 -46.11
N GLN A 273 -9.44 -12.26 -45.32
CA GLN A 273 -10.88 -12.41 -45.14
C GLN A 273 -11.60 -11.11 -45.53
N MET A 274 -11.68 -10.85 -46.82
CA MET A 274 -12.38 -9.67 -47.37
C MET A 274 -13.82 -10.02 -47.76
N GLN A 275 -14.75 -9.12 -47.48
CA GLN A 275 -16.16 -9.24 -47.86
C GLN A 275 -16.68 -7.94 -48.49
N VAL A 276 -17.68 -8.07 -49.36
CA VAL A 276 -18.36 -6.91 -49.94
C VAL A 276 -19.67 -6.69 -49.20
N LYS A 277 -19.80 -5.54 -48.56
CA LYS A 277 -21.04 -5.12 -47.92
C LYS A 277 -21.86 -4.31 -48.90
N ILE A 278 -23.01 -4.85 -49.27
CA ILE A 278 -23.98 -4.17 -50.14
C ILE A 278 -25.16 -3.76 -49.26
N ARG A 279 -25.60 -2.51 -49.40
CA ARG A 279 -26.78 -2.00 -48.71
C ARG A 279 -27.92 -1.97 -49.71
N VAL A 280 -28.71 -3.04 -49.72
CA VAL A 280 -29.96 -3.15 -50.48
C VAL A 280 -31.07 -2.40 -49.75
#